data_AF-J9XY03-F1
#
_entry.id   AF-J9XY03-F1
#
_cell.length_a   1.000
_cell.length_b   1.000
_cell.length_c   1.000
_cell.angle_alpha   90.00
_cell.angle_beta   90.00
_cell.angle_gamma   90.00
#
_symmetry.space_group_name_H-M   'P 1'
#
loop_
_entity.id
_entity.type
_entity.pdbx_description
1 polymer ?
#
loop_
_entity_poly.entity_id
_entity_poly.type
_entity_poly.pdbx_seq_one_letter_code
_entity_poly.pdbx_strand_id
1 'polypeptide(L)' 'VRVWRALIDQRLKPLELTQTHWVTLYNIHRLPPDQSQIQLAKAIGIEQPSLVRTLDQLEDKGLITR' A
#
# COMPACT_ATOMS: atom_id res chain seq x y z
N VAL A 1 -1.73 -4.78 -18.69
CA VAL A 1 -1.71 -4.30 -17.29
C VAL A 1 -0.55 -4.87 -16.45
N ARG A 2 -0.19 -6.17 -16.55
CA ARG A 2 0.88 -6.78 -15.71
C ARG A 2 2.29 -6.18 -15.90
N VAL A 3 2.66 -5.77 -17.12
CA VAL A 3 4.01 -5.24 -17.41
C VAL A 3 4.30 -3.95 -16.62
N TRP A 4 3.33 -3.05 -16.52
CA TRP A 4 3.48 -1.80 -15.75
C TRP A 4 3.72 -2.08 -14.26
N ARG A 5 2.98 -3.03 -13.67
CA ARG A 5 3.19 -3.42 -12.26
C ARG A 5 4.56 -4.04 -12.05
N ALA A 6 4.99 -4.92 -12.94
CA ALA A 6 6.30 -5.56 -12.87
C ALA A 6 7.45 -4.54 -12.97
N LEU A 7 7.31 -3.51 -13.81
CA LEU A 7 8.28 -2.43 -13.93
C LEU A 7 8.37 -1.61 -12.63
N ILE A 8 7.24 -1.28 -12.02
CA ILE A 8 7.20 -0.55 -10.74
C ILE A 8 7.86 -1.40 -9.64
N ASP A 9 7.49 -2.67 -9.53
CA ASP A 9 8.10 -3.60 -8.56
C ASP A 9 9.63 -3.67 -8.73
N GLN A 10 10.12 -3.76 -9.97
CA GLN A 10 11.56 -3.79 -10.24
C GLN A 10 12.25 -2.50 -9.79
N ARG A 11 11.62 -1.34 -10.00
CA ARG A 11 12.16 -0.04 -9.60
C ARG A 11 12.13 0.19 -8.10
N LEU A 12 11.16 -0.40 -7.41
CA LEU A 12 10.99 -0.26 -5.97
C LEU A 12 11.69 -1.36 -5.15
N LYS A 13 12.20 -2.41 -5.81
CA LYS A 13 12.97 -3.49 -5.18
C LYS A 13 14.11 -2.99 -4.27
N PRO A 14 14.91 -1.96 -4.63
CA PRO A 14 15.96 -1.44 -3.75
C PRO A 14 15.45 -0.80 -2.45
N LEU A 15 14.18 -0.37 -2.42
CA LEU A 15 13.51 0.17 -1.24
C LEU A 15 12.80 -0.93 -0.43
N GLU A 16 12.94 -2.20 -0.85
CA GLU A 16 12.28 -3.36 -0.27
C GLU A 16 10.75 -3.21 -0.23
N LEU A 17 10.18 -2.49 -1.20
CA LEU A 17 8.75 -2.34 -1.34
C LEU A 17 8.20 -3.41 -2.28
N THR A 18 7.18 -4.12 -1.81
CA THR A 18 6.44 -5.11 -2.58
C THR A 18 5.31 -4.44 -3.36
N GLN A 19 4.65 -5.20 -4.24
CA GLN A 19 3.49 -4.71 -4.96
C GLN A 19 2.42 -4.15 -4.02
N THR A 20 2.16 -4.86 -2.92
CA THR A 20 1.14 -4.48 -1.94
C THR A 20 1.50 -3.16 -1.23
N HIS A 21 2.78 -2.94 -0.92
CA HIS A 21 3.26 -1.71 -0.28
C HIS A 21 2.96 -0.48 -1.13
N TRP A 22 3.41 -0.44 -2.39
CA TRP A 22 3.22 0.76 -3.22
C TRP A 22 1.78 0.96 -3.67
N VAL A 23 1.01 -0.12 -3.87
CA VAL A 23 -0.43 0.00 -4.15
C VAL A 23 -1.14 0.63 -2.96
N THR A 24 -0.77 0.25 -1.73
CA THR A 24 -1.35 0.81 -0.51
C THR A 24 -0.99 2.29 -0.38
N LEU A 25 0.29 2.65 -0.52
CA LEU A 25 0.74 4.05 -0.50
C LEU A 25 0.06 4.90 -1.57
N TYR A 26 -0.09 4.36 -2.79
CA TYR A 26 -0.78 5.04 -3.88
C TYR A 26 -2.25 5.33 -3.54
N ASN A 27 -2.95 4.37 -2.92
CA ASN A 27 -4.34 4.57 -2.52
C ASN A 27 -4.47 5.54 -1.34
N ILE A 28 -3.56 5.49 -0.35
CA ILE A 28 -3.51 6.47 0.75
C ILE A 28 -3.34 7.88 0.19
N HIS A 29 -2.43 8.09 -0.76
CA HIS A 29 -2.20 9.40 -1.36
C HIS A 29 -3.37 9.91 -2.22
N ARG A 30 -4.10 8.99 -2.87
CA ARG A 30 -5.20 9.34 -3.78
C ARG A 30 -6.53 9.59 -3.05
N LEU A 31 -6.75 8.93 -1.92
CA LEU A 31 -7.97 9.08 -1.14
C LEU A 31 -7.89 10.33 -0.26
N PRO A 32 -9.04 10.92 0.13
CA PRO A 32 -9.06 12.02 1.09
C PRO A 32 -8.37 11.61 2.40
N PRO A 33 -7.81 12.55 3.17
CA PRO A 33 -7.33 12.25 4.53
C PRO A 33 -8.46 11.67 5.40
N ASP A 34 -8.07 11.02 6.50
CA ASP A 34 -8.97 10.44 7.52
C ASP A 34 -9.86 9.28 7.03
N GLN A 35 -9.46 8.55 5.98
CA GLN A 35 -10.13 7.30 5.64
C GLN A 35 -9.91 6.23 6.72
N SER A 36 -10.98 5.55 7.09
CA SER A 36 -10.85 4.34 7.91
C SER A 36 -10.09 3.24 7.15
N GLN A 37 -9.41 2.38 7.89
CA GLN A 37 -8.72 1.20 7.31
C GLN A 37 -9.70 0.30 6.53
N ILE A 38 -10.97 0.21 6.95
CA ILE A 38 -12.00 -0.56 6.23
C ILE A 38 -12.27 0.04 4.85
N GLN A 39 -12.38 1.37 4.74
CA GLN A 39 -12.59 2.05 3.46
C GLN A 39 -11.38 1.90 2.54
N LEU A 40 -10.16 2.03 3.09
CA LEU A 40 -8.93 1.83 2.34
C LEU A 40 -8.81 0.37 1.81
N ALA A 41 -9.16 -0.62 2.62
CA ALA A 41 -9.14 -2.03 2.23
C ALA A 41 -10.11 -2.30 1.07
N LYS A 42 -11.32 -1.75 1.15
CA LYS A 42 -12.32 -1.80 0.08
C LYS A 42 -11.84 -1.14 -1.21
N ALA A 43 -11.17 0.01 -1.13
CA ALA A 43 -10.63 0.72 -2.30
C ALA A 43 -9.51 -0.06 -3.00
N ILE A 44 -8.69 -0.77 -2.22
CA ILE A 44 -7.61 -1.63 -2.75
C ILE A 44 -8.15 -2.98 -3.25
N GLY A 45 -9.30 -3.43 -2.74
CA GLY A 45 -9.90 -4.72 -3.07
C GLY A 45 -9.30 -5.88 -2.28
N ILE A 46 -8.90 -5.64 -1.03
CA ILE A 46 -8.35 -6.66 -0.12
C ILE A 46 -9.12 -6.69 1.20
N GLU A 47 -8.97 -7.78 1.93
CA GLU A 47 -9.50 -7.92 3.27
C GLU A 47 -8.80 -6.99 4.26
N GLN A 48 -9.55 -6.45 5.23
CA GLN A 48 -9.02 -5.52 6.23
C GLN A 48 -7.82 -6.10 7.01
N PRO A 49 -7.82 -7.37 7.51
CA PRO A 49 -6.67 -7.93 8.21
C PRO A 49 -5.39 -7.94 7.35
N SER A 50 -5.52 -8.16 6.04
CA SER A 50 -4.40 -8.11 5.11
C SER A 50 -3.86 -6.70 4.93
N LEU A 51 -4.76 -5.70 4.94
CA LEU A 51 -4.36 -4.30 4.92
C LEU A 51 -3.62 -3.91 6.21
N VAL A 52 -4.15 -4.29 7.39
CA VAL A 52 -3.53 -3.96 8.68
C VAL A 52 -2.07 -4.41 8.72
N ARG A 53 -1.80 -5.66 8.33
CA ARG A 53 -0.43 -6.19 8.24
C ARG A 53 0.46 -5.38 7.28
N THR A 54 -0.11 -4.91 6.17
CA THR A 54 0.62 -4.08 5.20
C THR A 54 0.92 -2.69 5.79
N LEU A 55 -0.03 -2.11 6.52
CA LEU A 55 0.16 -0.84 7.21
C LEU A 55 1.21 -0.98 8.32
N ASP A 56 1.27 -2.11 9.03
CA ASP A 56 2.29 -2.34 10.07
C ASP A 56 3.69 -2.33 9.44
N GLN A 57 3.85 -3.03 8.32
CA GLN A 57 5.12 -3.07 7.57
C GLN A 57 5.53 -1.70 6.99
N LEU A 58 4.56 -0.88 6.59
CA LEU A 58 4.82 0.47 6.09
C LEU A 58 5.18 1.45 7.22
N GLU A 59 4.56 1.29 8.38
CA GLU A 59 4.85 2.07 9.59
C GLU A 59 6.24 1.72 10.16
N ASP A 60 6.59 0.43 10.22
CA ASP A 60 7.94 -0.04 10.60
C ASP A 60 9.04 0.53 9.68
N LYS A 61 8.70 0.80 8.42
CA LYS A 61 9.58 1.44 7.43
C LYS A 61 9.56 2.97 7.52
N GLY A 62 8.76 3.57 8.40
CA GLY A 62 8.63 5.02 8.57
C GLY A 62 7.96 5.74 7.40
N LEU A 63 7.18 5.02 6.58
CA LEU A 63 6.55 5.56 5.37
C LEU A 63 5.15 6.12 5.62
N ILE A 64 4.51 5.72 6.71
CA ILE A 64 3.20 6.20 7.14
C ILE A 64 3.18 6.42 8.64
N THR A 65 2.17 7.15 9.10
CA THR A 65 1.80 7.31 10.51
C THR A 65 0.31 7.04 10.64
N ARG A 66 -0.12 6.45 11.75
CA ARG A 66 -1.52 6.17 12.06
C ARG A 66 -2.14 7.24 12.94
#